data_AF-H5WUL9-F1
#
_entry.id   AF-H5WUL9-F1
#
_cell.length_a   1.000
_cell.length_b   1.000
_cell.length_c   1.000
_cell.angle_alpha   90.00
_cell.angle_beta   90.00
_cell.angle_gamma   90.00
#
_symmetry.space_group_name_H-M   'P 1'
#
loop_
_entity.id
_entity.type
_entity.pdbx_description
1 polymer ?
#
loop_
_entity_poly.entity_id
_entity_poly.type
_entity_poly.pdbx_seq_one_letter_code
_entity_poly.pdbx_strand_id
1 'polypeptide(L)'
;MSCCGSKREQLKAQARARAAAQSAEGQAPQETVRLCYRSGIAVVVLGPATGTPYSFPPNRAGLPVDPDDALLMLDSGRFERV
;
A
#
# COMPACT_ATOMS: atom_id res chain seq x y z
N MET A 1 -6.53 15.48 49.81
CA MET A 1 -5.75 15.52 48.55
C MET A 1 -6.01 14.21 47.80
N SER A 2 -6.99 14.17 46.88
CA SER A 2 -7.41 12.93 46.19
C SER A 2 -6.87 12.86 44.76
N CYS A 3 -5.87 12.01 44.53
CA CYS A 3 -5.26 11.74 43.22
C CYS A 3 -5.97 10.63 42.44
N CYS A 4 -7.26 10.78 42.12
CA CYS A 4 -8.06 9.74 41.43
C CYS A 4 -8.38 10.05 39.95
N GLY A 5 -7.79 11.09 39.35
CA GLY A 5 -8.02 11.45 37.94
C GLY A 5 -7.19 10.64 36.93
N SER A 6 -5.99 10.20 37.31
CA SER A 6 -4.95 9.82 36.34
C SER A 6 -5.10 8.42 35.73
N LYS A 7 -5.83 7.51 36.39
CA LYS A 7 -5.88 6.09 35.97
C LYS A 7 -6.76 5.88 34.73
N ARG A 8 -7.86 6.64 34.60
CA ARG A 8 -8.74 6.62 33.42
C ARG A 8 -8.07 7.23 32.19
N GLU A 9 -7.31 8.30 32.37
CA GLU A 9 -6.58 8.94 31.27
C GLU A 9 -5.43 8.05 30.76
N GLN A 10 -4.72 7.37 31.66
CA GLN A 10 -3.66 6.43 31.28
C GLN A 10 -4.19 5.23 30.47
N LEU A 11 -5.34 4.66 30.84
CA LEU A 11 -5.97 3.57 30.09
C LEU A 11 -6.39 4.00 28.68
N LYS A 12 -6.90 5.22 28.53
CA LYS A 12 -7.32 5.77 27.23
C LYS A 12 -6.13 6.07 26.32
N ALA A 13 -5.02 6.55 26.88
CA ALA A 13 -3.77 6.76 26.15
C ALA A 13 -3.15 5.43 25.69
N GLN A 14 -3.16 4.40 26.55
CA GLN A 14 -2.64 3.08 26.22
C GLN A 14 -3.46 2.37 25.14
N ALA A 15 -4.79 2.51 25.17
CA ALA A 15 -5.67 1.98 24.12
C ALA A 15 -5.42 2.64 22.75
N ARG A 16 -5.16 3.96 22.71
CA ARG A 16 -4.78 4.66 21.48
C ARG A 16 -3.41 4.23 20.95
N ALA A 17 -2.44 4.03 21.84
CA ALA A 17 -1.12 3.54 21.44
C ALA A 17 -1.18 2.12 20.86
N ARG A 18 -2.02 1.24 21.43
CA ARG A 18 -2.25 -0.11 20.88
C ARG A 18 -2.99 -0.08 19.54
N ALA A 19 -3.97 0.81 19.37
CA ALA A 19 -4.66 0.95 18.08
C ALA A 19 -3.72 1.47 16.97
N ALA A 20 -2.77 2.36 17.30
CA ALA A 20 -1.76 2.84 16.35
C ALA A 20 -0.74 1.75 15.95
N ALA A 21 -0.37 0.85 16.88
CA ALA A 21 0.52 -0.27 16.61
C ALA A 21 -0.16 -1.39 15.80
N GLN A 22 -1.45 -1.64 16.04
CA GLN A 22 -2.21 -2.65 15.28
C GLN A 22 -2.44 -2.27 13.82
N SER A 23 -2.41 -0.97 13.48
CA SER A 23 -2.43 -0.52 12.09
C SER A 23 -1.10 -0.72 11.35
N ALA A 24 -0.03 -1.12 12.05
CA ALA A 24 1.31 -1.30 11.49
C ALA A 24 1.76 -2.77 11.42
N GLU A 25 1.05 -3.72 12.05
CA GLU A 25 1.47 -5.11 12.21
C GLU A 25 0.79 -6.12 11.24
N GLY A 26 0.11 -5.65 10.20
CA GLY A 26 -0.69 -6.52 9.31
C GLY A 26 -0.13 -6.79 7.91
N GLN A 27 0.98 -6.17 7.50
CA GLN A 27 1.54 -6.41 6.17
C GLN A 27 2.86 -7.17 6.32
N ALA A 28 2.77 -8.49 6.16
CA ALA A 28 3.88 -9.29 5.67
C ALA A 28 4.57 -8.52 4.53
N PRO A 29 5.91 -8.61 4.34
CA PRO A 29 6.57 -7.97 3.22
C PRO A 29 5.90 -8.48 1.94
N GLN A 30 4.96 -7.70 1.41
CA GLN A 30 4.22 -8.09 0.23
C GLN A 30 5.24 -8.07 -0.88
N GLU A 31 5.46 -9.23 -1.48
CA GLU A 31 6.39 -9.40 -2.59
C GLU A 31 5.83 -8.58 -3.76
N THR A 32 6.26 -7.33 -3.86
CA THR A 32 5.77 -6.40 -4.88
C THR A 32 6.58 -6.56 -6.15
N VAL A 33 5.89 -6.54 -7.29
CA VAL A 33 6.51 -6.57 -8.62
C VAL A 33 6.62 -5.13 -9.11
N ARG A 34 7.81 -4.71 -9.52
CA ARG A 34 8.00 -3.38 -10.11
C ARG A 34 7.64 -3.41 -11.58
N LEU A 35 6.66 -2.59 -11.96
CA LEU A 35 6.20 -2.45 -13.33
C LEU A 35 6.35 -1.00 -13.81
N CYS A 36 6.49 -0.82 -15.12
CA CYS A 36 6.32 0.48 -15.77
C CYS A 36 5.43 0.37 -17.02
N TYR A 37 4.86 1.50 -17.45
CA TYR A 37 4.02 1.56 -18.64
C TYR A 37 4.85 1.86 -19.89
N ARG A 38 4.74 1.01 -20.92
CA ARG A 38 5.66 1.02 -22.07
C ARG A 38 5.61 2.31 -22.89
N SER A 39 4.46 2.95 -23.03
CA SER A 39 4.33 4.08 -23.95
C SER A 39 4.86 5.41 -23.40
N GLY A 40 5.47 5.44 -22.21
CA GLY A 40 6.13 6.64 -21.68
C GLY A 40 5.17 7.80 -21.39
N ILE A 41 3.88 7.52 -21.20
CA ILE A 41 2.87 8.48 -20.78
C ILE A 41 2.44 8.18 -19.35
N ALA A 42 1.89 9.18 -18.66
CA ALA A 42 1.22 8.94 -17.38
C ALA A 42 -0.07 8.14 -17.60
N VAL A 43 -0.27 7.07 -16.84
CA VAL A 43 -1.51 6.30 -16.88
C VAL A 43 -1.96 5.91 -15.48
N VAL A 44 -3.26 6.01 -15.23
CA VAL A 44 -3.89 5.49 -14.01
C VAL A 44 -4.67 4.24 -14.38
N VAL A 45 -4.36 3.13 -13.73
CA VAL A 45 -5.00 1.83 -13.99
C VAL A 45 -5.50 1.24 -12.68
N LEU A 46 -6.70 0.69 -12.74
CA LEU A 46 -7.24 -0.10 -11.64
C LEU A 46 -6.68 -1.53 -11.71
N GLY A 47 -6.12 -2.02 -10.61
CA GLY A 47 -5.64 -3.38 -10.47
C GLY A 47 -6.73 -4.39 -10.84
N PRO A 48 -6.52 -5.25 -11.85
CA PRO A 48 -7.55 -6.16 -12.34
C PRO A 48 -7.96 -7.25 -11.34
N ALA A 49 -7.08 -7.62 -10.40
CA ALA A 49 -7.35 -8.59 -9.34
C ALA A 49 -7.79 -7.91 -8.03
N THR A 50 -7.06 -6.87 -7.60
CA THR A 50 -7.28 -6.27 -6.26
C THR A 50 -8.19 -5.05 -6.26
N GLY A 51 -8.42 -4.42 -7.42
CA GLY A 51 -9.07 -3.11 -7.50
C GLY A 51 -8.20 -1.95 -7.02
N THR A 52 -6.90 -2.16 -6.79
CA THR A 52 -5.99 -1.11 -6.31
C THR A 52 -5.69 -0.10 -7.43
N PRO A 53 -5.86 1.21 -7.22
CA PRO A 53 -5.48 2.21 -8.23
C PRO A 53 -3.96 2.40 -8.27
N TYR A 54 -3.38 2.25 -9.47
CA TYR A 54 -1.95 2.43 -9.75
C TYR A 54 -1.73 3.62 -10.70
N SER A 55 -0.86 4.55 -10.29
CA SER A 55 -0.48 5.72 -11.09
C SER A 55 0.93 5.56 -11.64
N PHE A 56 1.05 5.16 -12.91
CA PHE A 56 2.33 4.98 -13.59
C PHE A 56 2.82 6.31 -14.17
N PRO A 57 4.03 6.77 -13.83
CA PRO A 57 4.61 7.99 -14.38
C PRO A 57 5.16 7.79 -15.80
N PRO A 58 5.28 8.87 -16.60
CA PRO A 58 5.76 8.82 -17.98
C PRO A 58 7.26 8.46 -18.11
N ASN A 59 8.03 8.60 -17.02
CA ASN A 59 9.48 8.38 -17.00
C ASN A 59 9.89 6.90 -16.91
N ARG A 60 8.96 5.97 -17.09
CA ARG A 60 9.19 4.51 -16.92
C ARG A 60 9.77 4.13 -15.55
N ALA A 61 9.54 4.94 -14.52
CA ALA A 61 9.93 4.56 -13.17
C ALA A 61 9.15 3.32 -12.72
N GLY A 62 9.84 2.37 -12.09
CA GLY A 62 9.23 1.16 -11.56
C GLY A 62 8.32 1.44 -10.38
N LEU A 63 7.03 1.25 -10.60
CA LEU A 63 6.00 1.32 -9.57
C LEU A 63 5.83 -0.07 -8.94
N PRO A 64 5.83 -0.20 -7.60
CA PRO A 64 5.49 -1.45 -6.95
C PRO A 64 4.00 -1.76 -7.15
N VAL A 65 3.73 -2.94 -7.69
CA VAL A 65 2.40 -3.48 -7.97
C VAL A 65 2.22 -4.79 -7.22
N ASP A 66 0.99 -5.09 -6.83
CA ASP A 66 0.63 -6.38 -6.26
C ASP A 66 0.92 -7.50 -7.28
N PRO A 67 1.46 -8.66 -6.87
CA PRO A 67 1.84 -9.72 -7.81
C PRO A 67 0.67 -10.28 -8.63
N ASP A 68 -0.55 -10.37 -8.07
CA ASP A 68 -1.73 -10.86 -8.78
C ASP A 68 -2.16 -9.86 -9.88
N ASP A 69 -2.12 -8.57 -9.55
CA ASP A 69 -2.36 -7.51 -10.54
C ASP A 69 -1.25 -7.46 -11.60
N ALA A 70 0.00 -7.63 -11.17
CA ALA A 70 1.16 -7.51 -12.05
C ALA A 70 1.18 -8.58 -13.14
N LEU A 71 0.80 -9.83 -12.81
CA LEU A 71 0.68 -10.91 -13.80
C LEU A 71 -0.29 -10.55 -14.92
N LEU A 72 -1.48 -10.07 -14.56
CA LEU A 72 -2.53 -9.69 -15.51
C LEU A 72 -2.15 -8.42 -16.30
N MET A 73 -1.48 -7.46 -15.67
CA MET A 73 -0.95 -6.28 -16.34
C MET A 73 0.14 -6.63 -17.35
N LEU A 74 1.05 -7.54 -17.01
CA LEU A 74 2.10 -8.02 -17.93
C LEU A 74 1.50 -8.76 -19.14
N ASP A 75 0.49 -9.60 -18.92
CA ASP A 75 -0.22 -10.32 -19.99
C ASP A 75 -0.86 -9.39 -21.03
N SER A 76 -1.28 -8.19 -20.60
CA SER A 76 -1.82 -7.17 -21.52
C SER A 76 -0.82 -6.64 -22.55
N GLY A 77 0.49 -6.87 -22.35
CA GLY A 77 1.57 -6.40 -23.22
C GLY A 77 1.84 -4.89 -23.17
N ARG A 78 1.09 -4.13 -22.36
CA ARG A 78 1.23 -2.68 -22.20
C ARG A 78 2.20 -2.29 -21.08
N PHE A 79 2.46 -3.21 -20.16
CA PHE A 79 3.36 -3.03 -19.03
C PHE A 79 4.61 -3.89 -19.19
N GLU A 80 5.71 -3.46 -18.59
CA GLU A 80 6.96 -4.21 -18.55
C GLU A 80 7.53 -4.20 -17.13
N ARG A 81 8.24 -5.27 -16.76
CA ARG A 81 8.92 -5.40 -15.47
C ARG A 81 10.24 -4.64 -15.50
N VAL A 82 10.57 -3.95 -14.40
CA VAL A 82 11.79 -3.13 -14.26
C VAL A 82 12.53 -3.40 -12.96
#